data_AF-A0A8T2CNR7-F1
#
_entry.id   AF-A0A8T2CNR7-F1
#
_cell.length_a   1.000
_cell.length_b   1.000
_cell.length_c   1.000
_cell.angle_alpha   90.00
_cell.angle_beta   90.00
_cell.angle_gamma   90.00
#
_symmetry.space_group_name_H-M   'P 1'
#
loop_
_entity.id
_entity.type
_entity.pdbx_description
1 polymer ?
#
loop_
_entity_poly.entity_id
_entity_poly.type
_entity_poly.pdbx_seq_one_letter_code
_entity_poly.pdbx_strand_id
1 'polypeptide(L)'
;QYSLTVEEAEKNRKLSDILDALDFNQLLVSTKNLSRAEELISLMGRDSVEFRRVNIIIHYDTPETEEAFLHRGFASKGFTITFLSSPCEEDILGRIKENLEIVIYDFPEQIDTST
;
A
#
# COMPACT_ATOMS: atom_id res chain seq x y z
N GLN A 1 2.35 -6.95 -7.52
CA GLN A 1 1.47 -6.22 -6.59
C GLN A 1 0.99 -7.20 -5.54
N TYR A 2 0.85 -6.75 -4.30
CA TYR A 2 0.54 -7.60 -3.16
C TYR A 2 -0.75 -7.16 -2.47
N SER A 3 -1.54 -8.13 -2.01
CA SER A 3 -2.64 -7.90 -1.07
C SER A 3 -2.29 -8.46 0.30
N LEU A 4 -2.70 -7.76 1.35
CA LEU A 4 -2.55 -8.20 2.73
C LEU A 4 -3.88 -8.03 3.46
N THR A 5 -4.44 -9.13 3.93
CA THR A 5 -5.63 -9.11 4.78
C THR A 5 -5.22 -8.83 6.22
N VAL A 6 -5.71 -7.72 6.77
CA VAL A 6 -5.35 -7.22 8.10
C VAL A 6 -6.53 -6.47 8.70
N GLU A 7 -6.80 -6.68 10.00
CA GLU A 7 -7.85 -5.95 10.69
C GLU A 7 -7.55 -4.45 10.78
N GLU A 8 -8.58 -3.61 10.79
CA GLU A 8 -8.42 -2.15 10.84
C GLU A 8 -7.57 -1.69 12.04
N ALA A 9 -7.73 -2.34 13.20
CA ALA A 9 -6.96 -2.04 14.41
C ALA A 9 -5.47 -2.43 14.28
N GLU A 10 -5.15 -3.42 13.44
CA GLU A 10 -3.78 -3.91 13.26
C GLU A 10 -3.05 -3.24 12.09
N LYS A 11 -3.75 -2.53 11.20
CA LYS A 11 -3.16 -1.84 10.04
C LYS A 11 -1.98 -0.94 10.42
N ASN A 12 -2.11 -0.14 11.47
CA ASN A 12 -1.04 0.75 11.92
C ASN A 12 0.21 -0.02 12.35
N ARG A 13 0.03 -1.12 13.09
CA ARG A 13 1.13 -1.98 13.52
C ARG A 13 1.79 -2.67 12.33
N LYS A 14 0.98 -3.20 11.41
CA LYS A 14 1.48 -3.87 10.21
C LYS A 14 2.19 -2.93 9.26
N LEU A 15 1.69 -1.71 9.11
CA LEU A 15 2.38 -0.64 8.41
C LEU A 15 3.76 -0.41 9.05
N SER A 16 3.83 -0.22 10.37
CA SER A 16 5.11 -0.05 11.06
C SER A 16 6.07 -1.23 10.83
N ASP A 17 5.59 -2.46 11.02
CA ASP A 17 6.39 -3.69 10.79
C ASP A 17 6.97 -3.73 9.37
N ILE A 18 6.15 -3.38 8.36
CA ILE A 18 6.54 -3.33 6.95
C ILE A 18 7.57 -2.23 6.71
N LEU A 19 7.39 -1.07 7.33
CA LEU A 19 8.33 0.05 7.20
C LEU A 19 9.67 -0.22 7.88
N ASP A 20 9.66 -0.94 9.00
CA ASP A 20 10.86 -1.33 9.74
C ASP A 20 11.61 -2.48 9.03
N ALA A 21 10.89 -3.38 8.37
CA ALA A 21 11.47 -4.51 7.64
C ALA A 21 12.01 -4.13 6.24
N LEU A 22 11.58 -3.00 5.69
CA LEU A 22 11.89 -2.62 4.31
C LEU A 22 12.80 -1.40 4.25
N ASP A 23 13.95 -1.58 3.60
CA ASP A 23 14.78 -0.46 3.16
C ASP A 23 14.17 0.16 1.90
N PHE A 24 13.47 1.29 2.06
CA PHE A 24 12.90 2.06 0.96
C PHE A 24 13.44 3.48 0.89
N ASN A 25 13.67 3.97 -0.34
CA ASN A 25 14.07 5.34 -0.56
C ASN A 25 12.90 6.32 -0.44
N GLN A 26 11.71 5.89 -0.87
CA GLN A 26 10.48 6.68 -0.81
C GLN A 26 9.25 5.77 -0.69
N LEU A 27 8.30 6.22 0.12
CA LEU A 27 7.03 5.58 0.40
C LEU A 27 5.89 6.50 -0.05
N LEU A 28 4.92 5.95 -0.77
CA LEU A 28 3.63 6.58 -0.98
C LEU A 28 2.57 5.84 -0.15
N VAL A 29 1.86 6.55 0.73
CA VAL A 29 0.71 6.00 1.46
C VAL A 29 -0.57 6.67 0.97
N SER A 30 -1.56 5.87 0.58
CA SER A 30 -2.89 6.34 0.18
C SER A 30 -3.92 6.04 1.27
N THR A 31 -4.67 7.05 1.68
CA THR A 31 -5.73 6.98 2.71
C THR A 31 -7.01 7.65 2.23
N LYS A 32 -8.17 7.22 2.75
CA LYS A 32 -9.47 7.80 2.40
C LYS A 32 -9.72 9.22 2.95
N ASN A 33 -9.05 9.62 4.03
CA ASN A 33 -9.32 10.89 4.73
C ASN A 33 -8.04 11.63 5.11
N LEU A 34 -8.09 12.97 5.10
CA LEU A 34 -6.97 13.82 5.50
C LEU A 34 -6.58 13.62 6.97
N SER A 35 -7.54 13.46 7.88
CA SER A 35 -7.25 13.23 9.30
C SER A 35 -6.43 11.96 9.53
N ARG A 36 -6.72 10.89 8.77
CA ARG A 36 -5.91 9.66 8.83
C ARG A 36 -4.51 9.89 8.30
N ALA A 37 -4.37 10.67 7.23
CA ALA A 37 -3.06 11.03 6.71
C ALA A 37 -2.23 11.80 7.76
N GLU A 38 -2.83 12.77 8.45
CA GLU A 38 -2.18 13.53 9.53
C GLU A 38 -1.76 12.64 10.70
N GLU A 39 -2.63 11.72 11.13
CA GLU A 39 -2.30 10.73 12.16
C GLU A 39 -1.15 9.81 11.73
N LEU A 40 -1.17 9.30 10.51
CA LEU A 40 -0.09 8.47 9.98
C LEU A 40 1.22 9.25 9.85
N ILE A 41 1.18 10.51 9.39
CA ILE A 41 2.37 11.38 9.31
C ILE A 41 2.95 11.59 10.71
N SER A 42 2.10 11.84 11.70
CA SER A 42 2.49 11.98 13.11
C SER A 42 3.12 10.70 13.66
N LEU A 43 2.51 9.54 13.40
CA LEU A 43 3.03 8.22 13.78
C LEU A 43 4.37 7.92 13.13
N MET A 44 4.57 8.35 11.88
CA MET A 44 5.81 8.17 11.14
C MET A 44 6.90 9.19 11.53
N GLY A 45 6.56 10.25 12.27
CA GLY A 45 7.49 11.28 12.73
C GLY A 45 8.26 11.98 11.60
N ARG A 46 7.77 11.90 10.36
CA ARG A 46 8.43 12.38 9.16
C ARG A 46 7.68 13.57 8.60
N ASP A 47 8.16 14.76 8.90
CA ASP A 47 7.88 15.96 8.11
C ASP A 47 8.37 15.72 6.68
N SER A 48 7.47 15.83 5.70
CA SER A 48 7.68 15.83 4.24
C SER A 48 7.32 14.51 3.53
N VAL A 49 6.15 14.54 2.86
CA VAL A 49 5.79 13.65 1.75
C VAL A 49 5.89 14.47 0.46
N GLU A 50 7.00 14.33 -0.30
CA GLU A 50 7.15 14.86 -1.66
C GLU A 50 8.08 13.99 -2.55
N PHE A 51 8.00 14.20 -3.88
CA PHE A 51 8.08 13.17 -4.94
C PHE A 51 9.46 12.83 -5.56
N ARG A 52 9.50 11.60 -6.10
CA ARG A 52 10.23 11.03 -7.28
C ARG A 52 11.56 10.26 -7.08
N ARG A 53 11.38 9.03 -6.59
CA ARG A 53 11.86 7.68 -6.99
C ARG A 53 11.20 6.72 -5.98
N VAL A 54 9.93 6.39 -6.21
CA VAL A 54 9.10 5.57 -5.30
C VAL A 54 9.52 4.11 -5.43
N ASN A 55 9.88 3.48 -4.30
CA ASN A 55 10.18 2.06 -4.26
C ASN A 55 9.00 1.24 -3.72
N ILE A 56 8.09 1.85 -2.94
CA ILE A 56 6.93 1.16 -2.34
C ILE A 56 5.68 2.07 -2.35
N ILE A 57 4.54 1.52 -2.78
CA ILE A 57 3.20 2.11 -2.54
C ILE A 57 2.47 1.25 -1.53
N ILE A 58 1.83 1.87 -0.55
CA ILE A 58 0.92 1.22 0.39
C ILE A 58 -0.46 1.87 0.31
N HIS A 59 -1.45 1.10 -0.13
CA HIS A 59 -2.85 1.49 0.01
C HIS A 59 -3.31 1.09 1.41
N TYR A 60 -3.31 2.07 2.32
CA TYR A 60 -3.80 1.87 3.69
C TYR A 60 -5.31 1.61 3.67
N ASP A 61 -6.02 2.34 2.80
CA ASP A 61 -7.41 2.09 2.45
C ASP A 61 -7.48 1.57 1.01
N THR A 62 -8.29 0.52 0.79
CA THR A 62 -8.44 -0.03 -0.57
C THR A 62 -9.09 1.03 -1.48
N PRO A 63 -8.47 1.37 -2.61
CA PRO A 63 -9.03 2.33 -3.56
C PRO A 63 -10.28 1.74 -4.23
N GLU A 64 -11.30 2.57 -4.41
CA GLU A 64 -12.57 2.16 -5.03
C GLU A 64 -12.53 2.16 -6.55
N THR A 65 -11.54 2.84 -7.14
CA THR A 65 -11.38 2.99 -8.58
C THR A 65 -10.05 2.41 -9.06
N GLU A 66 -10.07 1.90 -10.29
CA GLU A 66 -8.89 1.35 -10.96
C GLU A 66 -7.80 2.40 -11.17
N GLU A 67 -8.18 3.65 -11.40
CA GLU A 67 -7.24 4.76 -11.56
C GLU A 67 -6.51 5.08 -10.25
N ALA A 68 -7.20 5.00 -9.12
CA ALA A 68 -6.60 5.18 -7.80
C ALA A 68 -5.74 3.97 -7.38
N PHE A 69 -6.03 2.79 -7.93
CA PHE A 69 -5.25 1.58 -7.76
C PHE A 69 -3.99 1.56 -8.66
N LEU A 70 -4.13 2.01 -9.91
CA LEU A 70 -3.08 2.00 -10.90
C LEU A 70 -2.32 3.33 -10.94
N HIS A 71 -1.19 3.38 -10.23
CA HIS A 71 -0.25 4.49 -10.35
C HIS A 71 0.54 4.41 -11.68
N ARG A 72 -0.07 4.89 -12.79
CA ARG A 72 0.60 4.98 -14.10
C ARG A 72 1.89 5.80 -13.99
N GLY A 73 3.04 5.17 -14.21
CA GLY A 73 4.37 5.78 -14.07
C GLY A 73 5.25 5.16 -12.99
N PHE A 74 4.80 4.07 -12.35
CA PHE A 74 5.64 3.32 -11.42
C PHE A 74 6.83 2.70 -12.13
N ALA A 75 8.03 3.07 -11.69
CA ALA A 75 9.28 2.57 -12.23
C ALA A 75 9.40 1.07 -11.99
N SER A 76 10.09 0.40 -12.91
CA SER A 76 10.28 -1.05 -13.06
C SER A 76 10.83 -1.84 -11.86
N LYS A 77 10.99 -1.22 -10.68
CA LYS A 77 11.59 -1.83 -9.48
C LYS A 77 10.76 -1.66 -8.18
N GLY A 78 9.62 -0.99 -8.23
CA GLY A 78 8.80 -0.81 -7.02
C GLY A 78 7.68 -1.84 -6.89
N PHE A 79 7.19 -2.06 -5.67
CA PHE A 79 6.02 -2.89 -5.40
C PHE A 79 4.91 -2.13 -4.66
N THR A 80 3.69 -2.60 -4.84
CA THR A 80 2.48 -2.03 -4.24
C THR A 80 1.89 -3.06 -3.28
N ILE A 81 1.49 -2.62 -2.08
CA ILE A 81 0.78 -3.42 -1.07
C ILE A 81 -0.58 -2.78 -0.83
N THR A 82 -1.65 -3.59 -0.85
CA THR A 82 -3.01 -3.14 -0.55
C THR A 82 -3.53 -3.83 0.70
N PHE A 83 -3.97 -3.05 1.69
CA PHE A 83 -4.56 -3.57 2.92
C PHE A 83 -6.05 -3.83 2.76
N LEU A 84 -6.45 -5.07 3.05
CA LEU A 84 -7.83 -5.55 3.02
C LEU A 84 -8.29 -5.76 4.47
N SER A 85 -9.23 -4.95 4.93
CA SER A 85 -9.80 -5.04 6.29
C SER A 85 -11.25 -5.46 6.32
N SER A 86 -11.93 -5.40 5.18
CA SER A 86 -13.35 -5.71 5.07
C SER A 86 -13.60 -6.58 3.83
N PRO A 87 -14.61 -7.47 3.87
CA PRO A 87 -14.96 -8.31 2.74
C PRO A 87 -15.42 -7.51 1.52
N CYS A 88 -15.96 -6.29 1.71
CA CYS A 88 -16.27 -5.38 0.62
C CYS A 88 -15.03 -4.95 -0.16
N GLU A 89 -13.87 -4.80 0.50
CA GLU A 89 -12.62 -4.41 -0.15
C GLU A 89 -12.06 -5.56 -1.00
N GLU A 90 -12.30 -6.81 -0.57
CA GLU A 90 -11.92 -8.00 -1.33
C GLU A 90 -12.72 -8.12 -2.65
N ASP A 91 -14.02 -7.78 -2.65
CA ASP A 91 -14.85 -7.74 -3.87
C ASP A 91 -14.36 -6.66 -4.86
N ILE A 92 -14.06 -5.46 -4.34
CA ILE A 92 -13.51 -4.36 -5.16
C ILE A 92 -12.18 -4.79 -5.78
N LEU A 93 -11.28 -5.38 -4.98
CA LEU A 93 -10.02 -5.86 -5.47
C LEU A 93 -10.21 -6.97 -6.51
N GLY A 94 -11.15 -7.90 -6.29
CA GLY A 94 -11.52 -8.94 -7.26
C GLY A 94 -11.93 -8.34 -8.60
N ARG A 95 -12.82 -7.34 -8.58
CA ARG A 95 -13.26 -6.59 -9.77
C ARG A 95 -12.07 -5.97 -10.52
N ILE A 96 -11.17 -5.31 -9.79
CA ILE A 96 -9.99 -4.64 -10.34
C ILE A 96 -9.01 -5.67 -10.93
N LYS A 97 -8.82 -6.82 -10.28
CA LYS A 97 -7.98 -7.93 -10.78
C LYS A 97 -8.48 -8.40 -12.14
N GLU A 98 -9.78 -8.63 -12.27
CA GLU A 98 -10.41 -9.10 -13.51
C GLU A 98 -10.35 -8.05 -14.63
N ASN A 99 -10.71 -6.80 -14.33
CA ASN A 99 -10.75 -5.74 -15.34
C ASN A 99 -9.37 -5.33 -15.87
N LEU A 100 -8.34 -5.33 -15.02
CA LEU A 100 -6.99 -4.91 -15.39
C LEU A 100 -6.09 -6.06 -15.86
N GLU A 101 -6.58 -7.30 -15.84
CA GLU A 101 -5.81 -8.52 -16.17
C GLU A 101 -4.47 -8.61 -15.43
N ILE A 102 -4.45 -8.18 -14.16
CA ILE A 102 -3.25 -8.15 -13.32
C ILE A 102 -3.22 -9.30 -12.32
N VAL A 103 -2.03 -9.83 -12.08
CA VAL A 103 -1.80 -10.82 -11.01
C VAL A 103 -1.41 -10.10 -9.73
N ILE A 104 -2.24 -10.25 -8.70
CA ILE A 104 -1.97 -9.78 -7.34
C ILE A 104 -1.70 -10.99 -6.47
N TYR A 105 -0.54 -11.01 -5.83
CA TYR A 105 -0.10 -12.08 -4.93
C TYR A 105 -0.41 -11.73 -3.48
N ASP A 106 -0.49 -12.72 -2.60
CA ASP A 106 -0.49 -12.46 -1.16
C ASP A 106 0.87 -11.94 -0.72
N PHE A 107 0.85 -11.01 0.23
CA PHE A 107 2.07 -10.43 0.79
C PHE A 107 2.87 -11.50 1.55
N PRO A 108 4.15 -11.74 1.21
CA PRO A 108 4.94 -12.76 1.88
C PRO A 108 5.35 -12.31 3.29
N GLU A 109 5.50 -13.25 4.23
CA GLU A 109 5.97 -12.96 5.59
C GLU A 109 7.42 -12.45 5.64
N GLN A 110 8.22 -12.70 4.59
CA GLN A 110 9.57 -12.17 4.41
C GLN A 110 9.71 -11.53 3.04
N ILE A 111 10.29 -10.33 3.00
CA ILE A 111 10.51 -9.58 1.75
C ILE A 111 12.02 -9.51 1.53
N ASP A 112 12.50 -10.20 0.51
CA ASP A 112 13.88 -10.07 0.05
C ASP A 112 14.04 -8.72 -0.67
N THR A 113 14.62 -7.74 0.02
CA THR A 113 14.92 -6.39 -0.49
C THR A 113 16.16 -6.33 -1.40
N SER A 114 16.73 -7.48 -1.77
CA SER A 114 18.03 -7.59 -2.47
C SER A 114 18.00 -7.44 -4.02
N THR A 115 16.95 -6.86 -4.63
CA THR A 115 16.80 -6.81 -6.13
C THR A 115 16.74 -5.40 -6.73
#